data_AF-A0AAW3R099-F1
#
_entry.id   AF-A0AAW3R099-F1
#
_cell.length_a   1.000
_cell.length_b   1.000
_cell.length_c   1.000
_cell.angle_alpha   90.00
_cell.angle_beta   90.00
_cell.angle_gamma   90.00
#
_symmetry.space_group_name_H-M   'P 1'
#
loop_
_entity.id
_entity.type
_entity.pdbx_description
1 polymer ?
#
loop_
_entity_poly.entity_id
_entity_poly.type
_entity_poly.pdbx_seq_one_letter_code
_entity_poly.pdbx_strand_id
1 'polypeptide(L)' 'MIETVALDLPSLASVHTAVVAVPALIRDHRVTPQVLILNADAQLMGAPQYSVNGYGKTFATNCLGH' A
#
# COMPACT_ATOMS: atom_id res chain seq x y z
N MET A 1 15.61 -6.89 13.04
CA MET A 1 15.90 -6.50 11.63
C MET A 1 14.67 -5.80 11.10
N ILE A 2 14.83 -4.71 10.34
CA ILE A 2 13.72 -3.96 9.74
C ILE A 2 13.81 -4.17 8.23
N GLU A 3 12.72 -4.62 7.62
CA GLU A 3 12.58 -4.73 6.17
C GLU A 3 11.69 -3.59 5.66
N THR A 4 12.02 -3.07 4.48
CA THR A 4 11.23 -2.02 3.83
C THR A 4 10.78 -2.51 2.46
N VAL A 5 9.51 -2.27 2.13
CA VAL A 5 8.91 -2.58 0.84
C VAL A 5 8.28 -1.31 0.33
N ALA A 6 8.58 -0.94 -0.92
CA ALA A 6 7.94 0.21 -1.55
C ALA A 6 6.44 -0.06 -1.73
N LEU A 7 5.60 0.88 -1.31
CA LEU A 7 4.15 0.78 -1.38
C LEU A 7 3.57 2.16 -1.71
N ASP A 8 2.77 2.21 -2.77
CA ASP A 8 2.00 3.40 -3.18
C ASP A 8 0.52 3.01 -3.24
N LEU A 9 -0.21 3.29 -2.16
CA LEU A 9 -1.62 2.91 -1.98
C LEU A 9 -2.57 3.34 -3.12
N PRO A 10 -2.48 4.55 -3.70
CA PRO A 10 -3.35 4.91 -4.82
C PRO A 10 -3.06 4.10 -6.11
N SER A 11 -1.99 3.29 -6.17
CA SER A 11 -1.66 2.44 -7.31
C SER A 11 -1.87 0.97 -6.98
N LEU A 12 -2.93 0.36 -7.52
CA LEU A 12 -3.23 -1.06 -7.28
C LEU A 12 -2.13 -2.01 -7.78
N ALA A 13 -1.39 -1.61 -8.82
CA ALA A 13 -0.23 -2.35 -9.30
C ALA A 13 0.93 -2.34 -8.29
N SER A 14 1.11 -1.21 -7.58
CA SER A 14 2.10 -1.08 -6.51
C SER A 14 1.73 -1.95 -5.31
N VAL A 15 0.47 -1.89 -4.87
CA VAL A 15 -0.08 -2.74 -3.80
C VAL A 15 0.14 -4.22 -4.10
N HIS A 16 -0.23 -4.67 -5.30
CA HIS A 16 -0.04 -6.07 -5.71
C HIS A 16 1.45 -6.47 -5.68
N THR A 17 2.34 -5.60 -6.16
CA THR A 17 3.79 -5.86 -6.14
C THR A 17 4.31 -6.02 -4.71
N ALA A 18 3.88 -5.16 -3.78
CA ALA A 18 4.26 -5.25 -2.38
C ALA A 18 3.73 -6.52 -1.71
N VAL A 19 2.48 -6.90 -2.00
CA VAL A 19 1.87 -8.14 -1.49
C VAL A 19 2.63 -9.39 -1.92
N VAL A 20 3.19 -9.41 -3.14
CA VAL A 20 4.01 -10.54 -3.62
C VAL A 20 5.38 -10.58 -2.93
N ALA A 21 5.94 -9.43 -2.53
CA ALA A 21 7.25 -9.35 -1.88
C ALA A 21 7.23 -9.88 -0.43
N VAL A 22 6.14 -9.65 0.31
CA VAL A 22 6.06 -10.02 1.73
C VAL A 22 6.21 -11.53 1.97
N PRO A 23 5.50 -12.43 1.26
CA PRO A 23 5.69 -13.89 1.40
C PRO A 23 7.13 -14.36 1.17
N ALA A 24 7.87 -13.71 0.26
CA ALA A 24 9.28 -14.04 0.04
C ALA A 24 10.12 -13.73 1.30
N LEU A 25 9.90 -12.58 1.93
CA LEU A 25 10.58 -12.21 3.17
C LEU A 25 10.26 -13.17 4.33
N ILE A 26 9.03 -13.68 4.40
CA ILE A 26 8.62 -14.67 5.40
C ILE A 26 9.33 -16.00 5.17
N ARG A 27 9.27 -16.50 3.92
CA ARG A 27 9.89 -17.78 3.53
C ARG A 27 11.38 -17.78 3.81
N ASP A 28 12.04 -16.66 3.59
CA ASP A 28 13.48 -16.49 3.80
C ASP A 28 13.82 -16.19 5.28
N HIS A 29 12.85 -16.35 6.21
CA HIS A 29 12.96 -16.10 7.65
C HIS A 29 13.43 -14.69 8.04
N ARG A 30 13.24 -13.70 7.15
CA ARG A 30 13.64 -12.31 7.37
C ARG A 30 12.65 -11.56 8.25
N VAL A 31 11.37 -11.93 8.18
CA VAL A 31 10.29 -11.36 9.00
C VAL A 31 9.29 -12.44 9.41
N THR A 32 8.70 -12.28 10.60
CA THR A 32 7.58 -13.11 11.07
C THR A 32 6.38 -12.20 11.34
N PRO A 33 5.43 -12.07 10.40
CA PRO A 33 4.31 -11.16 10.56
C PRO A 33 3.31 -11.72 11.59
N GLN A 34 2.94 -10.87 12.55
CA GLN A 34 1.97 -11.20 13.59
C GLN A 34 0.68 -10.39 13.45
N VAL A 35 0.76 -9.20 12.83
CA VAL A 35 -0.34 -8.23 12.72
C VAL A 35 -0.20 -7.45 11.40
N LEU A 36 -1.32 -7.13 10.76
CA LEU A 36 -1.41 -6.16 9.66
C LEU A 36 -2.00 -4.86 10.22
N ILE A 37 -1.32 -3.73 9.99
CA ILE A 37 -1.78 -2.41 10.42
C ILE A 37 -1.95 -1.54 9.18
N LEU A 38 -3.18 -1.11 8.93
CA LEU A 38 -3.56 -0.23 7.83
C LEU A 38 -3.66 1.20 8.36
N ASN A 39 -2.54 1.93 8.33
CA ASN A 39 -2.44 3.25 8.99
C ASN A 39 -2.19 4.42 8.03
N ALA A 40 -1.70 4.14 6.83
CA ALA A 40 -1.43 5.21 5.87
C ALA A 40 -2.76 5.80 5.36
N ASP A 41 -2.81 7.13 5.30
CA ASP A 41 -3.99 7.91 4.93
C ASP A 41 -3.53 9.22 4.26
N ALA A 42 -4.39 9.80 3.42
CA ALA A 42 -4.17 11.09 2.81
C ALA A 42 -5.43 11.97 2.89
N GLN A 43 -5.27 13.21 3.34
CA GLN A 43 -6.28 14.25 3.23
C GLN A 43 -5.89 15.23 2.12
N LEU A 44 -6.49 15.07 0.95
CA LEU A 44 -6.26 15.96 -0.20
C LEU A 44 -7.38 17.00 -0.28
N MET A 45 -7.01 18.27 -0.12
CA MET A 45 -7.93 19.42 -0.23
C MET A 45 -7.75 20.11 -1.59
N GLY A 46 -8.82 20.72 -2.10
CA GLY A 46 -8.80 21.50 -3.34
C GLY A 46 -9.33 20.72 -4.55
N ALA A 47 -8.74 20.95 -5.72
CA ALA A 47 -9.20 20.36 -6.98
C ALA A 47 -9.14 18.82 -6.93
N PRO A 48 -10.11 18.11 -7.55
CA PRO A 48 -10.09 16.65 -7.62
C PRO A 48 -8.78 16.14 -8.22
N GLN A 49 -8.15 15.22 -7.51
CA GLN A 49 -7.01 14.45 -8.01
C GLN A 49 -7.45 13.01 -8.23
N TYR A 50 -6.86 12.35 -9.21
CA TYR A 50 -7.16 10.98 -9.56
C TYR A 50 -5.93 10.10 -9.43
N SER A 51 -6.13 8.83 -9.08
CA SER A 51 -5.08 7.83 -9.10
C SER A 51 -4.79 7.35 -10.52
N VAL A 52 -3.71 6.59 -10.69
CA VAL A 52 -3.36 5.95 -11.98
C VAL A 52 -4.44 4.97 -12.46
N ASN A 53 -5.30 4.50 -11.55
CA ASN A 53 -6.43 3.63 -11.85
C ASN A 53 -7.73 4.41 -12.14
N GLY A 54 -7.71 5.74 -12.11
CA GLY A 54 -8.85 6.61 -12.42
C GLY A 54 -9.80 6.87 -11.24
N TYR A 55 -9.48 6.43 -10.03
CA TYR A 55 -10.29 6.71 -8.84
C TYR A 55 -9.94 8.05 -8.20
N GLY A 56 -10.88 8.68 -7.51
CA GLY A 56 -10.57 9.87 -6.70
C GLY A 56 -9.46 9.54 -5.69
N LYS A 57 -8.39 10.33 -5.68
CA LYS A 57 -7.11 9.95 -5.06
C LYS A 57 -7.21 9.72 -3.56
N THR A 58 -8.02 10.50 -2.84
CA THR A 58 -8.31 10.28 -1.40
C THR A 58 -8.94 8.91 -1.17
N PHE A 59 -9.95 8.54 -1.97
CA PHE A 59 -10.62 7.25 -1.86
C PHE A 59 -9.71 6.09 -2.31
N ALA A 60 -8.91 6.31 -3.35
CA ALA A 60 -7.92 5.35 -3.82
C ALA A 60 -6.89 5.03 -2.73
N THR A 61 -6.36 6.04 -2.04
CA THR A 61 -5.36 5.88 -0.99
C THR A 61 -5.95 5.27 0.29
N ASN A 62 -7.09 5.78 0.76
CA ASN A 62 -7.55 5.52 2.13
C ASN A 62 -8.51 4.33 2.23
N CYS A 63 -9.04 3.84 1.11
CA CYS A 63 -10.02 2.76 1.08
C CYS A 63 -9.68 1.65 0.08
N LEU A 64 -9.37 1.97 -1.18
CA LEU A 64 -9.15 0.92 -2.20
C LEU A 64 -7.77 0.26 -2.14
N GLY A 65 -6.74 0.99 -1.71
CA GLY A 65 -5.38 0.47 -1.60
C GLY A 65 -5.11 -0.37 -0.35
N HIS A 66 -6.00 -0.26 0.66
CA HIS A 66 -5.99 -1.03 1.90
C HIS A 66 -6.68 -2.37 1.72
#